data_AF-A0A7W1DN59-F1
#
_entry.id   AF-A0A7W1DN59-F1
#
_cell.length_a   1.000
_cell.length_b   1.000
_cell.length_c   1.000
_cell.angle_alpha   90.00
_cell.angle_beta   90.00
_cell.angle_gamma   90.00
#
_symmetry.space_group_name_H-M   'P 1'
#
loop_
_entity.id
_entity.type
_entity.pdbx_description
1 polymer ?
#
loop_
_entity_poly.entity_id
_entity_poly.type
_entity_poly.pdbx_seq_one_letter_code
_entity_poly.pdbx_strand_id
1 'polypeptide(L)'
;MKTIVFACVHNAGRSQMAAAWLNHLADPAQARAISAGTAPAARLHPEVLQVMNEVGIDLSSATPQKLTVELARDADLLVTMGCGDKCPYVPGLKVEDWPLEDPKGQPLE
;
A
#
# COMPACT_ATOMS: atom_id res chain seq x y z
N MET A 1 14.51 8.06 -10.00
CA MET A 1 13.78 7.21 -9.05
C MET A 1 12.50 7.91 -8.61
N LYS A 2 11.35 7.39 -9.01
CA LYS A 2 10.03 7.84 -8.56
C LYS A 2 9.63 7.16 -7.25
N THR A 3 8.96 7.87 -6.35
CA THR A 3 8.39 7.34 -5.13
C THR A 3 6.87 7.25 -5.26
N ILE A 4 6.33 6.05 -5.11
CA ILE A 4 4.89 5.79 -5.20
C ILE A 4 4.39 5.38 -3.81
N VAL A 5 3.31 5.99 -3.34
CA VAL A 5 2.66 5.63 -2.07
C VAL A 5 1.37 4.89 -2.36
N PHE A 6 1.25 3.66 -1.86
CA PHE A 6 -0.02 2.94 -1.87
C PHE A 6 -0.73 3.11 -0.53
N ALA A 7 -1.98 3.56 -0.56
CA ALA A 7 -2.78 3.86 0.61
C ALA A 7 -4.07 3.03 0.67
N CYS A 8 -4.31 2.37 1.79
CA CYS A 8 -5.63 1.80 2.12
C CYS A 8 -6.01 2.18 3.56
N VAL A 9 -7.11 1.64 4.10
CA VAL A 9 -7.52 2.00 5.46
C VAL A 9 -6.51 1.49 6.49
N HIS A 10 -6.24 0.19 6.52
CA HIS A 10 -5.51 -0.47 7.61
C HIS A 10 -4.02 -0.69 7.35
N ASN A 11 -3.53 -0.44 6.13
CA ASN A 11 -2.17 -0.77 5.71
C ASN A 11 -1.75 -2.23 6.04
N ALA A 12 -2.70 -3.15 5.97
CA ALA A 12 -2.53 -4.55 6.36
C ALA A 12 -2.80 -5.55 5.24
N GLY A 13 -3.20 -5.07 4.05
CA GLY A 13 -3.54 -5.90 2.90
C GLY A 13 -3.24 -5.23 1.57
N ARG A 14 -4.27 -4.78 0.82
CA ARG A 14 -4.16 -4.18 -0.52
C ARG A 14 -2.92 -3.30 -0.74
N SER A 15 -2.72 -2.29 0.09
CA SER A 15 -1.57 -1.37 -0.04
C SER A 15 -0.21 -2.05 0.19
N GLN A 16 -0.12 -3.03 1.09
CA GLN A 16 1.12 -3.78 1.33
C GLN A 16 1.46 -4.64 0.12
N MET A 17 0.47 -5.38 -0.39
CA MET A 17 0.62 -6.21 -1.59
C MET A 17 1.02 -5.36 -2.80
N ALA A 18 0.35 -4.23 -3.03
CA ALA A 18 0.64 -3.35 -4.16
C ALA A 18 2.06 -2.76 -4.10
N ALA A 19 2.50 -2.30 -2.92
CA ALA A 19 3.87 -1.80 -2.77
C ALA A 19 4.91 -2.90 -2.96
N ALA A 20 4.65 -4.10 -2.45
CA ALA A 20 5.52 -5.25 -2.60
C ALA A 20 5.65 -5.66 -4.07
N TRP A 21 4.53 -5.75 -4.80
CA TRP A 21 4.52 -6.05 -6.24
C TRP A 21 5.29 -5.01 -7.04
N LEU A 22 5.11 -3.71 -6.75
CA LEU A 22 5.86 -2.68 -7.45
C LEU A 22 7.37 -2.84 -7.22
N ASN A 23 7.79 -3.02 -5.97
CA ASN A 23 9.21 -3.19 -5.64
C ASN A 23 9.81 -4.49 -6.18
N HIS A 24 8.97 -5.52 -6.39
CA HIS A 24 9.39 -6.79 -6.99
C HIS A 24 9.56 -6.70 -8.51
N LEU A 25 8.70 -5.93 -9.19
CA LEU A 25 8.64 -5.88 -10.65
C LEU A 25 9.42 -4.70 -11.26
N ALA A 26 9.55 -3.59 -10.54
CA ALA A 26 10.17 -2.37 -11.05
C ALA A 26 11.69 -2.40 -10.93
N ASP A 27 12.36 -1.74 -11.88
CA ASP A 27 13.77 -1.40 -11.75
C ASP A 27 13.95 -0.43 -10.56
N PRO A 28 14.75 -0.79 -9.53
CA PRO A 28 14.93 0.02 -8.33
C PRO A 28 15.61 1.38 -8.61
N ALA A 29 16.32 1.53 -9.74
CA ALA A 29 16.84 2.83 -10.15
C ALA A 29 15.73 3.78 -10.65
N GLN A 30 14.62 3.21 -11.13
CA GLN A 30 13.52 3.95 -11.74
C GLN A 30 12.38 4.23 -10.78
N ALA A 31 11.99 3.28 -9.93
CA ALA A 31 10.87 3.44 -9.01
C ALA A 31 11.05 2.66 -7.70
N ARG A 32 10.41 3.18 -6.66
CA ARG A 32 10.22 2.51 -5.38
C ARG A 32 8.81 2.77 -4.87
N ALA A 33 8.27 1.82 -4.12
CA ALA A 33 6.99 1.95 -3.45
C ALA A 33 7.14 1.90 -1.93
N ILE A 34 6.30 2.68 -1.26
CA ILE A 34 5.98 2.53 0.16
C ILE A 34 4.47 2.38 0.31
N SER A 35 4.04 1.78 1.41
CA SER A 35 2.62 1.62 1.72
C SER A 35 2.28 2.32 3.04
N ALA A 36 1.08 2.87 3.16
CA ALA A 36 0.60 3.48 4.39
C ALA A 36 -0.93 3.35 4.53
N GLY A 37 -1.47 3.75 5.69
CA GLY A 37 -2.91 3.70 5.89
C GLY A 37 -3.48 4.77 6.81
N THR A 38 -4.75 5.10 6.59
CA THR A 38 -5.44 6.15 7.35
C THR A 38 -5.76 5.72 8.79
N ALA A 39 -5.90 4.43 9.05
CA ALA A 39 -6.12 3.83 10.37
C ALA A 39 -5.38 2.49 10.46
N PRO A 40 -4.03 2.50 10.60
CA PRO A 40 -3.21 1.29 10.53
C PRO A 40 -3.64 0.22 11.53
N ALA A 41 -3.66 -1.05 11.11
CA ALA A 41 -3.83 -2.17 12.01
C ALA A 41 -2.54 -2.44 12.80
N ALA A 42 -2.60 -3.31 13.80
CA ALA A 42 -1.42 -3.71 14.58
C ALA A 42 -0.45 -4.61 13.79
N ARG A 43 -0.95 -5.34 12.78
CA ARG A 43 -0.19 -6.30 11.96
C ARG A 43 -0.85 -6.49 10.60
N LEU A 44 -0.11 -7.07 9.65
CA LEU A 44 -0.66 -7.53 8.37
C LEU A 44 -1.70 -8.64 8.58
N HIS A 45 -2.61 -8.76 7.62
CA HIS A 45 -3.51 -9.90 7.54
C HIS A 45 -2.71 -11.20 7.30
N PRO A 46 -2.94 -12.28 8.06
CA PRO A 46 -2.23 -13.55 7.85
C PRO A 46 -2.38 -14.08 6.42
N GLU A 47 -3.56 -13.90 5.82
CA GLU A 47 -3.86 -14.30 4.45
C GLU A 47 -2.94 -13.57 3.46
N VAL A 48 -2.63 -12.29 3.71
CA VAL A 48 -1.73 -11.49 2.88
C VAL A 48 -0.29 -12.00 2.98
N LEU A 49 0.16 -12.38 4.18
CA LEU A 49 1.48 -13.00 4.35
C LEU A 49 1.56 -14.34 3.61
N GLN A 50 0.50 -15.14 3.70
CA GLN A 50 0.40 -16.44 3.04
C GLN A 50 0.47 -16.30 1.51
N VAL A 51 -0.45 -15.56 0.89
CA VAL A 51 -0.54 -15.49 -0.58
C VAL A 51 0.66 -14.79 -1.22
N MET A 52 1.26 -13.82 -0.55
CA MET A 52 2.47 -13.16 -1.06
C MET A 52 3.68 -14.11 -0.98
N ASN A 53 3.76 -14.93 0.07
CA ASN A 53 4.81 -15.93 0.19
C ASN A 53 4.67 -17.07 -0.85
N GLU A 54 3.44 -17.45 -1.21
CA GLU A 54 3.17 -18.44 -2.28
C GLU A 54 3.78 -18.02 -3.64
N VAL A 55 3.87 -16.71 -3.91
CA VAL A 55 4.49 -16.15 -5.11
C VAL A 55 5.94 -15.69 -4.89
N GLY A 56 6.55 -16.05 -3.76
CA GLY A 56 7.97 -15.76 -3.46
C GLY A 56 8.26 -14.35 -2.96
N ILE A 57 7.25 -13.61 -2.48
CA ILE A 57 7.41 -12.27 -1.90
C ILE A 57 7.19 -12.34 -0.38
N ASP A 58 8.27 -12.28 0.39
CA ASP A 58 8.22 -12.31 1.85
C ASP A 58 7.83 -10.92 2.42
N LEU A 59 6.74 -10.88 3.17
CA LEU A 59 6.24 -9.70 3.89
C LEU A 59 6.27 -9.85 5.41
N SER A 60 6.95 -10.88 5.95
CA SER A 60 7.00 -11.18 7.39
C SER A 60 7.56 -10.04 8.25
N SER A 61 8.40 -9.19 7.66
CA SER A 61 8.99 -8.00 8.31
C SER A 61 8.22 -6.71 8.06
N ALA A 62 7.18 -6.72 7.23
CA ALA A 62 6.39 -5.54 6.92
C ALA A 62 5.53 -5.13 8.13
N THR A 63 5.44 -3.82 8.36
CA THR A 63 4.65 -3.27 9.47
C THR A 63 3.66 -2.23 8.94
N PRO A 64 2.40 -2.25 9.39
CA PRO A 64 1.46 -1.18 9.06
C PRO A 64 1.96 0.17 9.59
N GLN A 65 1.90 1.21 8.75
CA GLN A 65 2.28 2.56 9.12
C GLN A 65 1.20 3.60 8.75
N LYS A 66 1.20 4.71 9.49
CA LYS A 66 0.24 5.80 9.31
C LYS A 66 0.55 6.58 8.03
N LEU A 67 -0.49 6.83 7.24
CA LEU A 67 -0.42 7.80 6.16
C LEU A 67 -0.46 9.21 6.76
N THR A 68 0.69 9.88 6.71
CA THR A 68 0.82 11.29 7.12
C THR A 68 1.01 12.19 5.91
N VAL A 69 0.80 13.49 6.10
CA VAL A 69 1.01 14.49 5.04
C VAL A 69 2.48 14.50 4.61
N GLU A 70 3.40 14.36 5.56
CA GLU A 70 4.84 14.34 5.33
C GLU A 70 5.24 13.14 4.47
N LEU A 71 4.70 11.95 4.77
CA LEU A 71 4.95 10.74 4.00
C LEU A 71 4.42 10.85 2.56
N ALA A 72 3.28 11.51 2.37
CA ALA A 72 2.69 11.73 1.05
C ALA A 72 3.33 12.89 0.27
N ARG A 73 3.94 13.88 0.96
CA ARG A 73 4.49 15.08 0.34
C ARG A 73 5.65 14.79 -0.60
N ASP A 74 6.46 13.79 -0.28
CA ASP A 74 7.64 13.42 -1.07
C ASP A 74 7.33 12.37 -2.16
N ALA A 75 6.05 12.04 -2.35
CA ALA A 75 5.61 11.09 -3.36
C ALA A 75 5.44 11.77 -4.73
N ASP A 76 5.78 11.05 -5.79
CA ASP A 76 5.42 11.44 -7.16
C ASP A 76 3.97 11.05 -7.50
N LEU A 77 3.44 10.02 -6.81
CA LEU A 77 2.10 9.49 -6.98
C LEU A 77 1.59 8.87 -5.69
N LEU A 78 0.35 9.22 -5.31
CA LEU A 78 -0.42 8.54 -4.27
C LEU A 78 -1.53 7.71 -4.92
N VAL A 79 -1.47 6.39 -4.75
CA VAL A 79 -2.51 5.46 -5.20
C VAL A 79 -3.36 5.09 -4.00
N THR A 80 -4.66 5.39 -4.08
CA THR A 80 -5.64 5.10 -3.04
C THR A 80 -6.44 3.84 -3.38
N MET A 81 -6.72 3.02 -2.35
CA MET A 81 -7.36 1.71 -2.48
C MET A 81 -8.39 1.55 -1.37
N GLY A 82 -9.49 2.32 -1.46
CA GLY A 82 -10.60 2.26 -0.50
C GLY A 82 -10.41 3.07 0.78
N CYS A 83 -9.48 4.03 0.84
CA CYS A 83 -9.44 5.00 1.95
C CYS A 83 -10.53 6.09 1.85
N GLY A 84 -11.10 6.30 0.66
CA GLY A 84 -12.05 7.38 0.39
C GLY A 84 -11.49 8.75 0.77
N ASP A 85 -12.36 9.64 1.26
CA ASP A 85 -12.00 11.02 1.64
C ASP A 85 -11.12 11.14 2.90
N LYS A 86 -10.69 10.01 3.49
CA LYS A 86 -9.85 10.00 4.70
C LYS A 86 -8.36 10.16 4.39
N CYS A 87 -7.98 10.06 3.12
CA CYS A 87 -6.61 10.28 2.69
C CYS A 87 -6.25 11.79 2.75
N PRO A 88 -5.04 12.17 3.21
CA PRO A 88 -4.67 13.57 3.39
C PRO A 88 -4.60 14.29 2.04
N TYR A 89 -5.11 15.53 1.99
CA TYR A 89 -4.94 16.39 0.83
C TYR A 89 -3.53 16.98 0.80
N VAL A 90 -2.81 16.73 -0.29
CA VAL A 90 -1.47 17.28 -0.54
C VAL A 90 -1.52 18.12 -1.82
N PRO A 91 -1.34 19.44 -1.75
CA PRO A 91 -1.37 20.31 -2.94
C PRO A 91 -0.33 19.87 -3.98
N GLY A 92 -0.77 19.69 -5.23
CA GLY A 92 0.10 19.34 -6.36
C GLY A 92 0.49 17.87 -6.45
N LEU A 93 0.15 17.03 -5.46
CA LEU A 93 0.38 15.60 -5.53
C LEU A 93 -0.59 14.95 -6.52
N LYS A 94 -0.06 14.13 -7.42
CA LYS A 94 -0.89 13.30 -8.29
C LYS A 94 -1.53 12.19 -7.44
N VAL A 95 -2.85 12.06 -7.53
CA VAL A 95 -3.61 11.02 -6.83
C VAL A 95 -4.37 10.17 -7.84
N GLU A 96 -4.30 8.85 -7.68
CA GLU A 96 -5.11 7.88 -8.43
C GLU A 96 -5.95 7.06 -7.45
N ASP A 97 -7.18 6.75 -7.82
CA ASP A 97 -8.06 5.85 -7.05
C ASP A 97 -8.23 4.54 -7.82
N TRP A 98 -7.85 3.45 -7.17
CA TRP A 98 -7.97 2.10 -7.72
C TRP A 98 -9.11 1.39 -6.99
N PRO A 99 -10.26 1.17 -7.68
CA PRO A 99 -11.43 0.57 -7.07
C PRO A 99 -11.21 -0.93 -6.88
N LEU A 100 -10.54 -1.30 -5.78
CA LEU A 100 -10.36 -2.69 -5.37
C LEU A 100 -11.36 -3.05 -4.28
N GLU A 101 -12.06 -4.16 -4.48
CA GLU A 101 -12.91 -4.76 -3.46
C GLU A 101 -12.11 -5.06 -2.19
N ASP A 102 -12.78 -5.00 -1.04
CA ASP A 102 -12.13 -5.32 0.24
C ASP A 102 -12.05 -6.84 0.40
N PRO A 103 -10.84 -7.44 0.43
CA PRO A 103 -10.71 -8.89 0.61
C PRO A 103 -10.95 -9.34 2.05
N LYS A 104 -11.17 -8.40 3.00
CA LYS A 104 -11.29 -8.73 4.42
C LYS A 104 -12.47 -9.68 4.68
N GLY A 105 -12.15 -10.87 5.19
CA GLY A 105 -13.14 -11.89 5.55
C GLY A 105 -13.72 -12.65 4.35
N GLN A 106 -13.16 -12.45 3.15
CA GLN A 106 -13.47 -13.27 1.98
C GLN A 106 -12.63 -14.55 2.00
N PRO A 107 -13.10 -15.64 1.36
CA PRO A 107 -12.26 -16.81 1.11
C PRO A 107 -11.03 -16.44 0.27
N LEU A 108 -10.04 -17.33 0.27
CA LEU A 108 -8.86 -17.17 -0.58
C LEU A 108 -9.17 -17.47 -2.05
N GLU A 109 -10.25 -18.23 -2.30
CA GLU A 109 -10.75 -18.68 -3.61
C GLU A 109 -11.75 -17.74 -4.28
#